data_AF-A0A971XYH5-F1
#
_entry.id   AF-A0A971XYH5-F1
#
_cell.length_a   1.000
_cell.length_b   1.000
_cell.length_c   1.000
_cell.angle_alpha   90.00
_cell.angle_beta   90.00
_cell.angle_gamma   90.00
#
_symmetry.space_group_name_H-M   'P 1'
#
loop_
_entity.id
_entity.type
_entity.pdbx_description
1 polymer ?
#
loop_
_entity_poly.entity_id
_entity_poly.type
_entity_poly.pdbx_seq_one_letter_code
_entity_poly.pdbx_strand_id
1 'polypeptide(L)'
;SDELLFTGPLVLGVSGQIIDFTPFKYGAAIGARTVKELHIADLKADTVITIENKASYREYCSQMNGTTLAIYLGGFPGPMRKLFLSKLDEHTQNKRPKVNFLHWGDIDLGGFRIFRSLKDVVPKLQAYLMDTGTLLENRSQCQPLSKGYVMLLEGLLEDDRYAEFRDVINVMLAENIRLEQESITSFLTSEC
;
A
#
# COMPACT_ATOMS: atom_id res chain seq x y z
N SER A 1 -5.99 -14.35 4.05
CA SER A 1 -5.70 -14.97 2.74
C SER A 1 -4.31 -15.56 2.76
N ASP A 2 -4.19 -16.82 2.35
CA ASP A 2 -2.93 -17.60 2.23
C ASP A 2 -2.17 -17.31 0.93
N GLU A 3 -2.61 -16.32 0.16
CA GLU A 3 -2.03 -15.94 -1.12
C GLU A 3 -1.60 -14.48 -1.10
N LEU A 4 -0.53 -14.21 -1.85
CA LEU A 4 -0.06 -12.89 -2.22
C LEU A 4 -0.49 -12.62 -3.66
N LEU A 5 -1.43 -11.69 -3.84
CA LEU A 5 -1.90 -11.25 -5.16
C LEU A 5 -1.17 -9.98 -5.56
N PHE A 6 -0.66 -9.95 -6.79
CA PHE A 6 0.05 -8.79 -7.34
C PHE A 6 -0.14 -8.67 -8.86
N THR A 7 0.10 -7.48 -9.40
CA THR A 7 0.10 -7.18 -10.84
C THR A 7 1.28 -6.26 -11.14
N GLY A 8 2.08 -6.57 -12.14
CA GLY A 8 3.19 -5.71 -12.58
C GLY A 8 4.45 -6.47 -12.98
N PRO A 9 5.51 -5.76 -13.38
CA PRO A 9 6.70 -6.36 -13.97
C PRO A 9 7.64 -6.90 -12.88
N LEU A 10 7.45 -8.17 -12.53
CA LEU A 10 8.19 -8.87 -11.48
C LEU A 10 8.76 -10.20 -12.00
N VAL A 11 10.03 -10.45 -11.72
CA VAL A 11 10.69 -11.73 -12.01
C VAL A 11 11.16 -12.36 -10.72
N LEU A 12 10.76 -13.62 -10.50
CA LEU A 12 11.05 -14.36 -9.28
C LEU A 12 11.94 -15.56 -9.56
N GLY A 13 12.91 -15.80 -8.70
CA GLY A 13 13.68 -17.04 -8.69
C GLY A 13 13.14 -18.00 -7.63
N VAL A 14 12.73 -19.21 -8.01
CA VAL A 14 12.18 -20.25 -7.12
C VAL A 14 12.73 -21.61 -7.52
N SER A 15 13.31 -22.35 -6.57
CA SER A 15 13.83 -23.72 -6.82
C SER A 15 14.75 -23.82 -8.05
N GLY A 16 15.61 -22.80 -8.24
CA GLY A 16 16.53 -22.72 -9.38
C GLY A 16 15.90 -22.33 -10.71
N GLN A 17 14.58 -22.11 -10.76
CA GLN A 17 13.88 -21.61 -11.94
C GLN A 17 13.66 -20.10 -11.86
N ILE A 18 13.67 -19.45 -13.01
CA ILE A 18 13.32 -18.03 -13.15
C ILE A 18 11.93 -17.96 -13.78
N ILE A 19 11.02 -17.26 -13.11
CA ILE A 19 9.64 -17.09 -13.54
C ILE A 19 9.40 -15.60 -13.77
N ASP A 20 9.14 -15.23 -15.02
CA ASP A 20 8.79 -13.86 -15.41
C ASP A 20 7.27 -13.69 -15.39
N PHE A 21 6.78 -12.83 -14.48
CA PHE A 21 5.36 -12.51 -14.36
C PHE A 21 4.94 -11.29 -15.20
N THR A 22 5.86 -10.63 -15.89
CA THR A 22 5.56 -9.47 -16.75
C THR A 22 4.46 -9.76 -17.80
N PRO A 23 4.36 -10.96 -18.41
CA PRO A 23 3.26 -11.27 -19.34
C PRO A 23 1.87 -11.36 -18.71
N PHE A 24 1.76 -11.49 -17.37
CA PHE A 24 0.50 -11.69 -16.64
C PHE A 24 -0.20 -10.36 -16.38
N LYS A 25 -0.74 -9.75 -17.44
CA LYS A 25 -1.35 -8.40 -17.41
C LYS A 25 -2.52 -8.23 -16.43
N TYR A 26 -3.16 -9.31 -16.01
CA TYR A 26 -4.32 -9.28 -15.09
C TYR A 26 -3.98 -9.77 -13.67
N GLY A 27 -2.68 -9.84 -13.37
CA GLY A 27 -2.13 -10.22 -12.09
C GLY A 27 -1.85 -11.72 -11.96
N ALA A 28 -1.13 -12.05 -10.90
CA ALA A 28 -0.79 -13.40 -10.49
C ALA A 28 -0.91 -13.53 -8.97
N ALA A 29 -1.10 -14.76 -8.50
CA ALA A 29 -1.11 -15.07 -7.07
C ALA A 29 -0.04 -16.12 -6.78
N ILE A 30 0.67 -15.94 -5.66
CA ILE A 30 1.61 -16.93 -5.13
C ILE A 30 1.21 -17.33 -3.72
N GLY A 31 1.25 -18.63 -3.45
CA GLY A 31 0.95 -19.19 -2.14
C GLY A 31 1.97 -18.74 -1.10
N ALA A 32 1.52 -18.54 0.13
CA ALA A 32 2.32 -18.00 1.21
C ALA A 32 3.59 -18.81 1.53
N ARG A 33 3.56 -20.13 1.28
CA ARG A 33 4.73 -21.01 1.51
C ARG A 33 5.86 -20.72 0.51
N THR A 34 5.51 -20.45 -0.75
CA THR A 34 6.47 -20.15 -1.82
C THR A 34 7.25 -18.86 -1.56
N VAL A 35 6.65 -17.90 -0.84
CA VAL A 35 7.31 -16.63 -0.49
C VAL A 35 8.58 -16.82 0.32
N LYS A 36 8.70 -17.89 1.12
CA LYS A 36 9.92 -18.17 1.88
C LYS A 36 11.07 -18.59 0.97
N GLU A 37 10.78 -19.42 -0.03
CA GLU A 37 11.76 -20.07 -0.90
C GLU A 37 12.18 -19.19 -2.09
N LEU A 38 11.39 -18.17 -2.43
CA LEU A 38 11.67 -17.29 -3.57
C LEU A 38 12.70 -16.20 -3.26
N HIS A 39 13.31 -15.65 -4.30
CA HIS A 39 13.99 -14.36 -4.25
C HIS A 39 13.55 -13.47 -5.41
N ILE A 40 13.74 -12.16 -5.27
CA ILE A 40 13.50 -11.21 -6.37
C ILE A 40 14.69 -11.33 -7.34
N ALA A 41 14.43 -11.83 -8.54
CA ALA A 41 15.45 -11.99 -9.58
C ALA A 41 15.62 -10.70 -10.39
N ASP A 42 14.52 -10.05 -10.74
CA ASP A 42 14.49 -8.74 -11.40
C ASP A 42 13.19 -8.00 -11.03
N LEU A 43 13.28 -6.67 -11.00
CA LEU A 43 12.16 -5.76 -10.78
C LEU A 43 12.31 -4.58 -11.73
N LYS A 44 11.48 -4.55 -12.78
CA LYS A 44 11.48 -3.45 -13.77
C LYS A 44 10.62 -2.26 -13.35
N ALA A 45 9.86 -2.41 -12.27
CA ALA A 45 9.00 -1.35 -11.75
C ALA A 45 9.81 -0.18 -11.16
N ASP A 46 9.34 1.03 -11.41
CA ASP A 46 9.79 2.27 -10.75
C ASP A 46 8.98 2.56 -9.49
N THR A 47 7.77 2.01 -9.42
CA THR A 47 6.86 2.15 -8.26
C THR A 47 6.39 0.78 -7.79
N VAL A 48 6.53 0.51 -6.49
CA VAL A 48 5.87 -0.60 -5.79
C VAL A 48 4.79 0.00 -4.91
N ILE A 49 3.54 -0.39 -5.13
CA ILE A 49 2.40 0.08 -4.32
C ILE A 49 1.69 -1.09 -3.65
N THR A 50 1.39 -0.94 -2.36
CA THR A 50 0.51 -1.85 -1.65
C THR A 50 -0.88 -1.23 -1.50
N ILE A 51 -1.92 -2.00 -1.79
CA ILE A 51 -3.31 -1.52 -1.79
C ILE A 51 -4.13 -2.42 -0.87
N GLU A 52 -4.80 -1.80 0.10
CA GLU A 52 -5.56 -2.53 1.11
C GLU A 52 -6.81 -3.21 0.55
N ASN A 53 -7.68 -2.45 -0.11
CA ASN A 53 -8.98 -2.90 -0.58
C ASN A 53 -8.88 -3.61 -1.96
N LYS A 54 -9.70 -4.65 -2.15
CA LYS A 54 -9.68 -5.45 -3.38
C LYS A 54 -10.29 -4.74 -4.59
N ALA A 55 -11.37 -3.99 -4.40
CA ALA A 55 -12.00 -3.21 -5.46
C ALA A 55 -11.05 -2.10 -5.93
N SER A 56 -10.49 -1.32 -4.98
CA SER A 56 -9.49 -0.29 -5.28
C SER A 56 -8.24 -0.85 -5.94
N TYR A 57 -7.77 -2.04 -5.51
CA TYR A 57 -6.66 -2.73 -6.18
C TYR A 57 -6.96 -3.05 -7.65
N ARG A 58 -8.15 -3.56 -7.95
CA ARG A 58 -8.55 -3.91 -9.32
C ARG A 58 -8.69 -2.67 -10.20
N GLU A 59 -9.28 -1.62 -9.66
CA GLU A 59 -9.45 -0.35 -10.35
C GLU A 59 -8.11 0.34 -10.60
N TYR A 60 -7.19 0.33 -9.62
CA TYR A 60 -5.83 0.80 -9.81
C TYR A 60 -5.09 0.01 -10.89
N CYS A 61 -5.19 -1.33 -10.87
CA CYS A 61 -4.53 -2.18 -11.86
C CYS A 61 -5.06 -1.98 -13.29
N SER A 62 -6.31 -1.51 -13.47
CA SER A 62 -6.88 -1.28 -14.80
C SER A 62 -6.34 0.00 -15.46
N GLN A 63 -5.83 0.92 -14.64
CA GLN A 63 -5.37 2.25 -15.05
C GLN A 63 -3.85 2.45 -14.92
N MET A 64 -3.15 1.61 -14.14
CA MET A 64 -1.71 1.76 -13.90
C MET A 64 -0.87 1.56 -15.17
N ASN A 65 0.31 2.18 -15.20
CA ASN A 65 1.29 1.99 -16.28
C ASN A 65 2.10 0.68 -16.12
N GLY A 66 2.87 0.35 -17.16
CA GLY A 66 3.71 -0.85 -17.19
C GLY A 66 4.94 -0.81 -16.27
N THR A 67 5.19 0.29 -15.56
CA THR A 67 6.32 0.46 -14.64
C THR A 67 5.91 0.42 -13.17
N THR A 68 4.69 -0.06 -12.88
CA THR A 68 4.18 -0.22 -11.51
C THR A 68 3.99 -1.68 -11.14
N LEU A 69 4.43 -2.05 -9.93
CA LEU A 69 4.08 -3.29 -9.25
C LEU A 69 3.05 -3.00 -8.15
N ALA A 70 1.81 -3.40 -8.35
CA ALA A 70 0.74 -3.31 -7.36
C ALA A 70 0.60 -4.63 -6.59
N ILE A 71 0.45 -4.55 -5.27
CA ILE A 71 0.30 -5.70 -4.37
C ILE A 71 -0.96 -5.53 -3.53
N TYR A 72 -1.87 -6.50 -3.59
CA TYR A 72 -3.06 -6.51 -2.75
C TYR A 72 -2.75 -7.02 -1.34
N LEU A 73 -3.13 -6.23 -0.32
CA LEU A 73 -2.96 -6.62 1.09
C LEU A 73 -4.18 -7.39 1.61
N GLY A 74 -5.39 -6.82 1.55
CA GLY A 74 -6.57 -7.41 2.18
C GLY A 74 -6.54 -7.30 3.71
N GLY A 75 -6.29 -6.11 4.23
CA GLY A 75 -6.19 -5.79 5.65
C GLY A 75 -4.76 -5.90 6.22
N PHE A 76 -4.67 -6.13 7.53
CA PHE A 76 -3.40 -6.03 8.26
C PHE A 76 -2.32 -7.01 7.74
N PRO A 77 -1.08 -6.55 7.48
CA PRO A 77 -0.07 -7.37 6.84
C PRO A 77 0.48 -8.44 7.79
N GLY A 78 0.19 -9.70 7.47
CA GLY A 78 0.80 -10.85 8.14
C GLY A 78 2.29 -11.04 7.78
N PRO A 79 2.99 -11.98 8.46
CA PRO A 79 4.43 -12.18 8.29
C PRO A 79 4.89 -12.42 6.85
N MET A 80 4.07 -13.10 6.05
CA MET A 80 4.37 -13.38 4.65
C MET A 80 4.44 -12.12 3.79
N ARG A 81 3.46 -11.22 3.91
CA ARG A 81 3.42 -9.96 3.14
C ARG A 81 4.60 -9.08 3.53
N LYS A 82 4.91 -9.02 4.83
CA LYS A 82 6.10 -8.34 5.36
C LYS A 82 7.39 -8.93 4.79
N LEU A 83 7.53 -10.26 4.80
CA LEU A 83 8.71 -10.92 4.23
C LEU A 83 8.88 -10.61 2.73
N PHE A 84 7.80 -10.63 1.96
CA PHE A 84 7.85 -10.30 0.55
C PHE A 84 8.27 -8.84 0.29
N LEU A 85 7.70 -7.90 1.03
CA LEU A 85 8.08 -6.48 0.93
C LEU A 85 9.53 -6.23 1.35
N SER A 86 10.01 -6.92 2.39
CA SER A 86 11.43 -6.87 2.78
C SER A 86 12.35 -7.37 1.67
N LYS A 87 12.01 -8.47 1.00
CA LYS A 87 12.77 -8.99 -0.15
C LYS A 87 12.79 -8.01 -1.33
N LEU A 88 11.67 -7.32 -1.58
CA LEU A 88 11.60 -6.25 -2.60
C LEU A 88 12.49 -5.07 -2.22
N ASP A 89 12.38 -4.58 -0.98
CA ASP A 89 13.18 -3.44 -0.52
C ASP A 89 14.68 -3.75 -0.59
N GLU A 90 15.12 -4.88 -0.03
CA GLU A 90 16.51 -5.35 -0.06
C GLU A 90 17.06 -5.45 -1.49
N HIS A 91 16.28 -6.00 -2.43
CA HIS A 91 16.68 -6.08 -3.83
C HIS A 91 16.89 -4.68 -4.45
N THR A 92 16.04 -3.71 -4.09
CA THR A 92 16.11 -2.34 -4.65
C THR A 92 17.22 -1.50 -4.03
N GLN A 93 17.55 -1.67 -2.75
CA GLN A 93 18.52 -0.82 -2.04
C GLN A 93 19.89 -0.73 -2.75
N ASN A 94 20.37 -1.85 -3.31
CA ASN A 94 21.69 -1.91 -3.95
C ASN A 94 21.67 -1.64 -5.46
N LYS A 95 20.53 -1.86 -6.14
CA LYS A 95 20.45 -1.87 -7.61
C LYS A 95 19.62 -0.72 -8.18
N ARG A 96 18.58 -0.28 -7.47
CA ARG A 96 17.61 0.72 -7.92
C ARG A 96 17.09 1.56 -6.74
N PRO A 97 17.93 2.41 -6.12
CA PRO A 97 17.54 3.14 -4.91
C PRO A 97 16.36 4.11 -5.14
N LYS A 98 16.09 4.49 -6.40
CA LYS A 98 15.00 5.39 -6.80
C LYS A 98 13.62 4.73 -6.89
N VAL A 99 13.50 3.42 -6.63
CA VAL A 99 12.18 2.77 -6.62
C VAL A 99 11.34 3.31 -5.47
N ASN A 100 10.18 3.87 -5.81
CA ASN A 100 9.20 4.40 -4.89
C ASN A 100 8.41 3.27 -4.24
N PHE A 101 8.26 3.32 -2.92
CA PHE A 101 7.41 2.39 -2.19
C PHE A 101 6.23 3.16 -1.62
N LEU A 102 5.03 2.78 -2.04
CA LEU A 102 3.79 3.45 -1.70
C LEU A 102 2.84 2.50 -0.97
N HIS A 103 2.00 3.05 -0.10
CA HIS A 103 0.87 2.35 0.46
C HIS A 103 -0.39 3.20 0.35
N TRP A 104 -1.47 2.58 -0.13
CA TRP A 104 -2.79 3.17 -0.20
C TRP A 104 -3.76 2.34 0.65
N GLY A 105 -4.28 2.95 1.70
CA GLY A 105 -5.33 2.43 2.56
C GLY A 105 -6.35 3.52 2.90
N ASP A 106 -7.23 3.24 3.85
CA ASP A 106 -8.26 4.18 4.29
C ASP A 106 -7.66 5.37 5.06
N ILE A 107 -8.30 6.55 4.99
CA ILE A 107 -7.98 7.69 5.86
C ILE A 107 -8.72 7.50 7.18
N ASP A 108 -8.19 6.57 7.97
CA ASP A 108 -8.81 6.06 9.17
C ASP A 108 -7.76 5.41 10.10
N LEU A 109 -8.13 5.10 11.35
CA LEU A 109 -7.26 4.49 12.36
C LEU A 109 -6.63 3.17 11.89
N GLY A 110 -7.39 2.33 11.18
CA GLY A 110 -6.95 1.06 10.64
C GLY A 110 -5.91 1.24 9.55
N GLY A 111 -6.20 2.09 8.57
CA GLY A 111 -5.29 2.44 7.46
C GLY A 111 -3.95 2.98 7.98
N PHE A 112 -3.96 3.89 8.95
CA PHE A 112 -2.73 4.41 9.55
C PHE A 112 -1.91 3.32 10.28
N ARG A 113 -2.57 2.41 10.98
CA ARG A 113 -1.89 1.27 11.65
C ARG A 113 -1.30 0.28 10.67
N ILE A 114 -1.99 0.03 9.56
CA ILE A 114 -1.49 -0.81 8.47
C ILE A 114 -0.27 -0.17 7.85
N PHE A 115 -0.35 1.10 7.49
CA PHE A 115 0.77 1.87 6.99
C PHE A 115 1.99 1.75 7.90
N ARG A 116 1.81 1.99 9.21
CA ARG A 116 2.90 1.90 10.18
C ARG A 116 3.55 0.52 10.21
N SER A 117 2.73 -0.52 10.21
CA SER A 117 3.14 -1.93 10.21
C SER A 117 3.97 -2.30 8.97
N LEU A 118 3.72 -1.65 7.84
CA LEU A 118 4.48 -1.78 6.59
C LEU A 118 5.76 -0.94 6.60
N LYS A 119 5.71 0.27 7.16
CA LYS A 119 6.87 1.17 7.26
C LYS A 119 7.96 0.65 8.19
N ASP A 120 7.60 -0.18 9.18
CA ASP A 120 8.57 -0.94 9.99
C ASP A 120 9.41 -1.91 9.14
N VAL A 121 8.89 -2.35 7.98
CA VAL A 121 9.55 -3.29 7.07
C VAL A 121 10.26 -2.56 5.94
N VAL A 122 9.65 -1.50 5.43
CA VAL A 122 10.18 -0.67 4.33
C VAL A 122 10.24 0.78 4.82
N PRO A 123 11.37 1.24 5.40
CA PRO A 123 11.45 2.55 6.04
C PRO A 123 11.18 3.74 5.10
N LYS A 124 11.44 3.57 3.79
CA LYS A 124 11.16 4.56 2.74
C LYS A 124 9.71 4.56 2.23
N LEU A 125 8.81 3.76 2.82
CA LEU A 125 7.40 3.71 2.43
C LEU A 125 6.72 5.07 2.65
N GLN A 126 5.98 5.53 1.65
CA GLN A 126 5.21 6.76 1.67
C GLN A 126 3.72 6.48 1.54
N ALA A 127 2.89 7.27 2.23
CA ALA A 127 1.46 7.15 2.15
C ALA A 127 0.97 7.76 0.83
N TYR A 128 0.11 7.04 0.11
CA TYR A 128 -0.45 7.46 -1.17
C TYR A 128 -1.95 7.74 -0.99
N LEU A 129 -2.36 8.98 -1.25
CA LEU A 129 -3.77 9.42 -1.12
C LEU A 129 -4.33 9.20 0.29
N MET A 130 -3.48 9.42 1.31
CA MET A 130 -3.83 9.34 2.73
C MET A 130 -3.52 10.65 3.45
N ASP A 131 -3.61 11.76 2.72
CA ASP A 131 -3.29 13.10 3.20
C ASP A 131 -4.55 13.99 3.31
N THR A 132 -4.34 15.17 3.89
CA THR A 132 -5.38 16.19 4.08
C THR A 132 -6.02 16.65 2.77
N GLY A 133 -5.24 16.82 1.70
CA GLY A 133 -5.75 17.25 0.40
C GLY A 133 -6.75 16.22 -0.13
N THR A 134 -6.35 14.95 -0.13
CA THR A 134 -7.21 13.84 -0.54
C THR A 134 -8.50 13.77 0.28
N LEU A 135 -8.40 13.90 1.61
CA LEU A 135 -9.56 13.89 2.51
C LEU A 135 -10.56 15.00 2.15
N LEU A 136 -10.06 16.23 1.95
CA LEU A 136 -10.89 17.41 1.69
C LEU A 136 -11.47 17.43 0.28
N GLU A 137 -10.75 16.97 -0.73
CA GLU A 137 -11.26 16.81 -2.09
C GLU A 137 -12.43 15.82 -2.16
N ASN A 138 -12.42 14.81 -1.29
CA ASN A 138 -13.45 13.78 -1.20
C ASN A 138 -14.38 13.97 0.01
N ARG A 139 -14.45 15.19 0.56
CA ARG A 139 -15.21 15.51 1.78
C ARG A 139 -16.67 15.05 1.72
N SER A 140 -17.31 15.14 0.55
CA SER A 140 -18.72 14.73 0.38
C SER A 140 -18.94 13.22 0.49
N GLN A 141 -17.89 12.40 0.36
CA GLN A 141 -17.93 10.95 0.48
C GLN A 141 -17.47 10.45 1.85
N CYS A 142 -17.07 11.37 2.73
CA CYS A 142 -16.60 11.02 4.06
C CYS A 142 -17.73 10.54 4.97
N GLN A 143 -17.37 9.67 5.91
CA GLN A 143 -18.27 9.15 6.93
C GLN A 143 -17.95 9.78 8.30
N PRO A 144 -18.93 9.92 9.19
CA PRO A 144 -18.69 10.49 10.51
C PRO A 144 -17.85 9.56 11.40
N LEU A 145 -17.05 10.14 12.30
CA LEU A 145 -16.39 9.38 13.37
C LEU A 145 -17.40 8.99 14.47
N SER A 146 -17.16 7.85 15.12
CA SER A 146 -17.89 7.47 16.34
C SER A 146 -17.19 8.01 17.59
N LYS A 147 -17.92 8.20 18.70
CA LYS A 147 -17.37 8.80 19.94
C LYS A 147 -16.13 8.08 20.48
N GLY A 148 -16.13 6.74 20.49
CA GLY A 148 -14.98 5.95 20.95
C GLY A 148 -13.79 6.01 19.99
N TYR A 149 -14.03 6.37 18.74
CA TYR A 149 -13.00 6.45 17.70
C TYR A 149 -12.16 7.72 17.82
N VAL A 150 -12.76 8.83 18.26
CA VAL A 150 -12.06 10.11 18.52
C VAL A 150 -10.89 9.92 19.48
N MET A 151 -11.12 9.27 20.63
CA MET A 151 -10.07 9.03 21.62
C MET A 151 -8.91 8.18 21.08
N LEU A 152 -9.20 7.25 20.16
CA LEU A 152 -8.17 6.41 19.53
C LEU A 152 -7.31 7.20 18.54
N LEU A 153 -7.90 8.15 17.81
CA LEU A 153 -7.19 9.05 16.90
C LEU A 153 -6.35 10.08 17.66
N GLU A 154 -6.88 10.65 18.75
CA GLU A 154 -6.12 11.53 19.64
C GLU A 154 -4.88 10.80 20.19
N GLY A 155 -5.03 9.53 20.57
CA GLY A 155 -3.90 8.70 20.99
C GLY A 155 -2.82 8.48 19.92
N LEU A 156 -3.14 8.60 18.63
CA LEU A 156 -2.13 8.55 17.55
C LEU A 156 -1.33 9.86 17.44
N LEU A 157 -1.91 11.01 17.80
CA LEU A 157 -1.20 12.29 17.73
C LEU A 157 0.00 12.35 18.69
N GLU A 158 -0.14 11.69 19.84
CA GLU A 158 0.87 11.56 20.89
C GLU A 158 1.99 10.55 20.53
N ASP A 159 1.82 9.75 19.48
CA ASP A 159 2.79 8.74 19.06
C ASP A 159 3.55 9.21 17.81
N ASP A 160 4.82 9.59 17.99
CA ASP A 160 5.69 10.10 16.92
C ASP A 160 5.83 9.15 15.72
N ARG A 161 5.52 7.86 15.88
CA ARG A 161 5.54 6.90 14.78
C ARG A 161 4.46 7.18 13.73
N TYR A 162 3.46 8.01 14.04
CA TYR A 162 2.37 8.48 13.17
C TYR A 162 2.50 9.96 12.80
N ALA A 163 3.67 10.58 13.00
CA ALA A 163 3.87 12.01 12.77
C ALA A 163 3.44 12.47 11.36
N GLU A 164 3.60 11.63 10.33
CA GLU A 164 3.20 11.93 8.95
C GLU A 164 1.69 12.04 8.73
N PHE A 165 0.88 11.52 9.66
CA PHE A 165 -0.58 11.61 9.59
C PHE A 165 -1.16 12.69 10.52
N ARG A 166 -0.33 13.44 11.27
CA ARG A 166 -0.83 14.43 12.24
C ARG A 166 -1.77 15.45 11.61
N ASP A 167 -1.41 15.98 10.45
CA ASP A 167 -2.22 17.00 9.77
C ASP A 167 -3.59 16.46 9.36
N VAL A 168 -3.62 15.28 8.74
CA VAL A 168 -4.88 14.66 8.31
C VAL A 168 -5.72 14.22 9.50
N ILE A 169 -5.11 13.69 10.58
CA ILE A 169 -5.82 13.33 11.82
C ILE A 169 -6.45 14.57 12.46
N ASN A 170 -5.74 15.70 12.51
CA ASN A 170 -6.30 16.95 13.05
C ASN A 170 -7.52 17.41 12.25
N VAL A 171 -7.51 17.30 10.92
CA VAL A 171 -8.67 17.62 10.08
C VAL A 171 -9.82 16.64 10.28
N MET A 172 -9.52 15.34 10.36
CA MET A 172 -10.52 14.31 10.68
C MET A 172 -11.24 14.60 12.00
N LEU A 173 -10.50 14.98 13.04
CA LEU A 173 -11.04 15.32 14.35
C LEU A 173 -11.86 16.61 14.32
N ALA A 174 -11.36 17.65 13.67
CA ALA A 174 -12.03 18.95 13.57
C ALA A 174 -13.36 18.87 12.81
N GLU A 175 -13.42 18.06 11.75
CA GLU A 175 -14.63 17.91 10.93
C GLU A 175 -15.47 16.68 11.29
N ASN A 176 -14.99 15.86 12.23
CA ASN A 176 -15.59 14.59 12.63
C ASN A 176 -15.80 13.64 11.43
N ILE A 177 -14.79 13.46 10.58
CA ILE A 177 -14.85 12.67 9.34
C ILE A 177 -13.73 11.63 9.21
N ARG A 178 -14.00 10.58 8.41
CA ARG A 178 -13.04 9.59 7.88
C ARG A 178 -13.38 9.26 6.43
N LEU A 179 -12.43 8.73 5.67
CA LEU A 179 -12.62 8.39 4.25
C LEU A 179 -12.18 6.95 3.96
N GLU A 180 -13.12 6.17 3.41
CA GLU A 180 -12.84 4.83 2.90
C GLU A 180 -12.13 4.93 1.54
N GLN A 181 -11.19 4.03 1.26
CA GLN A 181 -10.39 3.99 0.05
C GLN A 181 -11.26 3.87 -1.22
N GLU A 182 -12.35 3.11 -1.17
CA GLU A 182 -13.28 2.90 -2.29
C GLU A 182 -13.99 4.18 -2.72
N SER A 183 -14.05 5.21 -1.87
CA SER A 183 -14.69 6.49 -2.17
C SER A 183 -13.85 7.39 -3.08
N ILE A 184 -12.56 7.09 -3.25
CA ILE A 184 -11.64 7.89 -4.07
C ILE A 184 -11.67 7.34 -5.50
N THR A 185 -12.23 8.11 -6.43
CA THR A 185 -12.46 7.67 -7.83
C THR A 185 -11.50 8.31 -8.84
N SER A 186 -10.80 9.39 -8.46
CA SER A 186 -9.77 10.01 -9.28
C SER A 186 -8.44 9.92 -8.54
N PHE A 187 -7.58 9.00 -8.96
CA PHE A 187 -6.34 8.67 -8.25
C PHE A 187 -5.15 8.45 -9.19
N LEU A 188 -5.28 8.69 -10.49
CA LEU A 188 -4.20 8.67 -11.48
C LEU A 188 -4.39 9.84 -12.43
N THR A 189 -4.09 11.05 -11.96
CA THR A 189 -4.08 12.26 -12.79
C THR A 189 -2.66 12.77 -12.95
N SER A 190 -2.21 12.80 -14.22
CA SER A 190 -1.02 13.50 -14.74
C SER A 190 0.35 12.83 -14.54
N GLU A 191 0.64 11.74 -15.28
CA GLU A 191 1.91 11.53 -16.02
C GLU A 191 1.66 10.53 -17.17
N CYS A 192 1.20 11.06 -18.31
CA CYS A 192 1.41 10.50 -19.64
C CYS A 192 2.45 11.37 -20.35
#